data_AF-A0A7K9CIW3-F1
#
_entry.id   AF-A0A7K9CIW3-F1
#
_cell.length_a   1.000
_cell.length_b   1.000
_cell.length_c   1.000
_cell.angle_alpha   90.00
_cell.angle_beta   90.00
_cell.angle_gamma   90.00
#
_symmetry.space_group_name_H-M   'P 1'
#
loop_
_entity.id
_entity.type
_entity.pdbx_description
1 polymer ?
#
loop_
_entity_poly.entity_id
_entity_poly.type
_entity_poly.pdbx_seq_one_letter_code
_entity_poly.pdbx_strand_id
1 'polypeptide(L)'
;IMICFFLTGTRLAPKEKLDIPVLFMPDTMKMCEAVVVIHVMRENGENWPDEDSAELNKDVKSVTLGENGGLQEILWIYPVHGIPEAVQQKLFPAVICCQARQRVERRVEVPLTGVVPGARRNSASVDTSSPANIQDKIQDTDGLSTTVEFTYELQYQSNEIKSQLESLVDMHLVEREHDTESGIITLIFNTVFAPSKPMRNEATLIVQCTTGGVWKFPVLFIAMEPEVDDVINIEAVGLNKESLVDFKLTSQTR
;
A
#
# COMPACT_ATOMS: atom_id res chain seq x y z
N ILE A 1 5.54 -3.64 -21.22
CA ILE A 1 5.90 -4.30 -19.95
C ILE A 1 5.53 -5.76 -20.08
N MET A 2 6.51 -6.64 -19.93
CA MET A 2 6.42 -8.04 -20.31
C MET A 2 6.14 -8.89 -19.06
N ILE A 3 4.91 -9.39 -18.93
CA ILE A 3 4.62 -10.52 -18.04
C ILE A 3 4.96 -11.77 -18.87
N CYS A 4 6.10 -12.39 -18.57
CA CYS A 4 6.56 -13.58 -19.27
C CYS A 4 5.87 -14.83 -18.72
N PHE A 5 5.16 -15.55 -19.59
CA PHE A 5 4.76 -16.94 -19.37
C PHE A 5 5.54 -17.80 -20.37
N PHE A 6 6.39 -18.70 -19.89
CA PHE A 6 7.12 -19.64 -20.75
C PHE A 6 6.75 -21.07 -20.39
N LEU A 7 5.71 -21.61 -21.01
CA LEU A 7 5.41 -23.04 -21.02
C LEU A 7 4.70 -23.37 -22.34
N THR A 8 5.44 -23.90 -23.30
CA THR A 8 4.90 -24.47 -24.54
C THR A 8 5.40 -25.90 -24.68
N GLY A 9 4.49 -26.87 -24.83
CA GLY A 9 4.83 -28.25 -25.13
C GLY A 9 5.12 -29.17 -23.93
N THR A 10 4.55 -28.90 -22.76
CA THR A 10 4.70 -29.79 -21.59
C THR A 10 3.71 -30.95 -21.64
N ARG A 11 4.22 -32.17 -21.64
CA ARG A 11 3.41 -33.39 -21.54
C ARG A 11 2.98 -33.57 -20.09
N LEU A 12 1.68 -33.80 -19.86
CA LEU A 12 1.12 -34.08 -18.53
C LEU A 12 0.55 -35.49 -18.51
N ALA A 13 1.00 -36.30 -17.56
CA ALA A 13 0.40 -37.57 -17.23
C ALA A 13 -0.90 -37.37 -16.42
N PRO A 14 -1.78 -38.38 -16.36
CA PRO A 14 -2.99 -38.30 -15.55
C PRO A 14 -2.67 -37.98 -14.09
N LYS A 15 -3.37 -36.98 -13.52
CA LYS A 15 -3.20 -36.48 -12.13
C LYS A 15 -1.85 -35.82 -11.83
N GLU A 16 -1.03 -35.60 -12.85
CA GLU A 16 0.18 -34.80 -12.71
C GLU A 16 -0.17 -33.33 -12.45
N LYS A 17 0.66 -32.65 -11.66
CA LYS A 17 0.52 -31.23 -11.37
C LYS A 17 1.49 -30.44 -12.25
N LEU A 18 1.01 -29.36 -12.83
CA LEU A 18 1.83 -28.41 -13.59
C LEU A 18 2.03 -27.13 -12.78
N ASP A 19 3.28 -26.80 -12.49
CA ASP A 19 3.65 -25.52 -11.88
C ASP A 19 3.95 -24.49 -12.98
N ILE A 20 3.22 -23.36 -12.98
CA ILE A 20 3.39 -22.26 -13.95
C ILE A 20 4.05 -21.08 -13.25
N PRO A 21 5.36 -20.84 -13.46
CA PRO A 21 6.02 -19.69 -12.87
C PRO A 21 5.55 -18.40 -13.54
N VAL A 22 5.21 -17.40 -12.73
CA VAL A 22 4.83 -16.06 -13.19
C VAL A 22 5.84 -15.06 -12.66
N LEU A 23 6.51 -14.35 -13.55
CA LEU A 23 7.47 -13.32 -13.18
C LEU A 23 6.96 -11.94 -13.62
N PHE A 24 6.91 -11.01 -12.68
CA PHE A 24 6.52 -9.63 -12.90
C PHE A 24 7.71 -8.70 -12.63
N MET A 25 8.22 -8.06 -13.68
CA MET A 25 9.33 -7.11 -13.63
C MET A 25 8.91 -5.81 -14.31
N PRO A 26 8.18 -4.94 -13.60
CA PRO A 26 7.73 -3.67 -14.14
C PRO A 26 8.91 -2.71 -14.36
N ASP A 27 8.94 -2.06 -15.51
CA ASP A 27 9.84 -0.95 -15.86
C ASP A 27 9.24 0.43 -15.55
N THR A 28 7.94 0.48 -15.20
CA THR A 28 7.22 1.69 -14.81
C THR A 28 6.26 1.43 -13.66
N MET A 29 5.91 2.48 -12.89
CA MET A 29 4.95 2.41 -11.78
C MET A 29 3.49 2.45 -12.26
N LYS A 30 3.13 1.53 -13.16
CA LYS A 30 1.78 1.38 -13.71
C LYS A 30 1.30 -0.06 -13.59
N MET A 31 0.05 -0.21 -13.15
CA MET A 31 -0.63 -1.50 -13.13
C MET A 31 -0.62 -2.12 -14.53
N CYS A 32 -0.30 -3.41 -14.58
CA CYS A 32 -0.28 -4.19 -15.81
C CYS A 32 -1.36 -5.25 -15.76
N GLU A 33 -2.18 -5.32 -16.79
CA GLU A 33 -3.17 -6.38 -16.98
C GLU A 33 -2.62 -7.40 -17.98
N ALA A 34 -2.74 -8.68 -17.63
CA ALA A 34 -2.44 -9.79 -18.51
C ALA A 34 -3.40 -10.95 -18.26
N VAL A 35 -3.35 -11.95 -19.12
CA VAL A 35 -4.09 -13.20 -18.98
C VAL A 35 -3.14 -14.37 -19.15
N VAL A 36 -3.23 -15.36 -18.25
CA VAL A 36 -2.61 -16.68 -18.46
C VAL A 36 -3.63 -17.52 -19.21
N VAL A 37 -3.24 -17.99 -20.38
CA VAL A 37 -4.06 -18.90 -21.18
C VAL A 37 -3.42 -20.27 -21.14
N ILE A 38 -4.09 -21.23 -20.51
CA ILE A 38 -3.68 -22.62 -20.47
C ILE A 38 -4.53 -23.38 -21.47
N HIS A 39 -3.85 -23.99 -22.45
CA HIS A 39 -4.50 -24.79 -23.48
C HIS A 39 -4.02 -26.24 -23.36
N VAL A 40 -4.96 -27.16 -23.19
CA VAL A 40 -4.68 -28.59 -23.05
C VAL A 40 -5.42 -29.37 -24.12
N MET A 41 -4.64 -30.15 -24.86
CA MET A 41 -5.10 -31.05 -25.91
C MET A 41 -4.51 -32.43 -25.66
N ARG A 42 -5.15 -33.47 -26.18
CA ARG A 42 -4.53 -34.80 -26.19
C ARG A 42 -3.29 -34.77 -27.08
N GLU A 43 -2.25 -35.48 -26.66
CA GLU A 43 -0.98 -35.59 -27.39
C GLU A 43 -1.17 -36.13 -28.81
N ASN A 44 -2.16 -37.01 -29.01
CA ASN A 44 -2.49 -37.61 -30.31
C ASN A 44 -3.42 -36.73 -31.18
N GLY A 45 -3.86 -35.57 -30.68
CA GLY A 45 -4.77 -34.67 -31.39
C GLY A 45 -6.22 -35.18 -31.51
N GLU A 46 -6.56 -36.31 -30.89
CA GLU A 46 -7.91 -36.86 -30.91
C GLU A 46 -8.79 -36.23 -29.82
N ASN A 47 -10.11 -36.30 -30.01
CA ASN A 47 -11.07 -35.87 -29.00
C ASN A 47 -10.98 -36.74 -27.74
N TRP A 48 -11.30 -36.15 -26.59
CA TRP A 48 -11.48 -36.87 -25.34
C TRP A 48 -12.77 -37.71 -25.40
N PRO A 49 -12.77 -38.92 -24.83
CA PRO A 49 -13.95 -39.79 -24.80
C PRO A 49 -15.08 -39.17 -23.97
N ASP A 50 -16.33 -39.36 -24.42
CA ASP A 50 -17.53 -38.68 -23.91
C ASP A 50 -17.94 -39.04 -22.46
N GLU A 51 -17.39 -40.13 -21.90
CA GLU A 51 -17.83 -40.65 -20.59
C GLU A 51 -17.46 -39.76 -19.39
N ASP A 52 -16.51 -38.83 -19.55
CA ASP A 52 -16.08 -37.90 -18.48
C ASP A 52 -16.76 -36.51 -18.57
N SER A 53 -17.65 -36.29 -19.55
CA SER A 53 -18.24 -34.98 -19.83
C SER A 53 -19.32 -34.54 -18.81
N ALA A 54 -19.91 -35.48 -18.08
CA ALA A 54 -21.02 -35.25 -17.16
C ALA A 54 -20.59 -34.65 -15.79
N GLU A 55 -19.30 -34.72 -15.43
CA GLU A 55 -18.76 -34.21 -14.16
C GLU A 55 -17.92 -32.92 -14.32
N LEU A 56 -17.94 -32.26 -15.48
CA LEU A 56 -17.26 -30.99 -15.65
C LEU A 56 -17.99 -29.89 -14.85
N ASN A 57 -17.34 -29.42 -13.78
CA ASN A 57 -17.80 -28.27 -12.99
C ASN A 57 -18.19 -27.12 -13.92
N LYS A 58 -19.40 -26.57 -13.73
CA LYS A 58 -19.95 -25.43 -14.50
C LYS A 58 -19.09 -24.16 -14.46
N ASP A 59 -18.09 -24.14 -13.58
CA ASP A 59 -17.11 -23.06 -13.44
C ASP A 59 -15.96 -23.15 -14.47
N VAL A 60 -15.81 -24.28 -15.18
CA VAL A 60 -14.85 -24.44 -16.28
C VAL A 60 -15.44 -23.88 -17.57
N LYS A 61 -15.50 -22.54 -17.66
CA LYS A 61 -15.89 -21.83 -18.89
C LYS A 61 -14.73 -21.80 -19.89
N SER A 62 -14.42 -22.92 -20.53
CA SER A 62 -13.98 -22.96 -21.94
C SER A 62 -13.57 -24.37 -22.36
N VAL A 63 -14.54 -25.13 -22.88
CA VAL A 63 -14.29 -26.40 -23.58
C VAL A 63 -14.86 -26.27 -24.98
N THR A 64 -14.07 -26.58 -26.00
CA THR A 64 -14.53 -26.58 -27.40
C THR A 64 -14.88 -28.01 -27.80
N LEU A 65 -16.08 -28.17 -28.36
CA LEU A 65 -16.61 -29.45 -28.81
C LEU A 65 -16.19 -29.70 -30.27
N GLY A 66 -15.62 -30.87 -30.55
CA GLY A 66 -15.33 -31.28 -31.93
C GLY A 66 -16.60 -31.67 -32.69
N GLU A 67 -16.50 -31.81 -34.01
CA GLU A 67 -17.61 -32.15 -34.93
C GLU A 67 -18.35 -33.45 -34.55
N ASN A 68 -17.67 -34.35 -33.82
CA ASN A 68 -18.19 -35.65 -33.37
C ASN A 68 -18.82 -35.61 -31.96
N GLY A 69 -18.96 -34.43 -31.34
CA GLY A 69 -19.56 -34.29 -30.01
C GLY A 69 -18.61 -34.52 -28.82
N GLY A 70 -17.36 -34.93 -29.05
CA GLY A 70 -16.35 -35.09 -28.00
C GLY A 70 -15.60 -33.80 -27.67
N LEU A 71 -15.07 -33.69 -26.45
CA LEU A 71 -14.28 -32.53 -26.01
C LEU A 71 -12.94 -32.52 -26.78
N GLN A 72 -12.62 -31.44 -27.49
CA GLN A 72 -11.43 -31.36 -28.32
C GLN A 72 -10.26 -30.70 -27.57
N GLU A 73 -10.57 -29.64 -26.84
CA GLU A 73 -9.61 -28.82 -26.11
C GLU A 73 -10.19 -28.36 -24.79
N ILE A 74 -9.33 -28.28 -23.79
CA ILE A 74 -9.64 -27.64 -22.52
C ILE A 74 -8.84 -26.36 -22.45
N LEU A 75 -9.53 -25.25 -22.30
CA LEU A 75 -8.97 -23.93 -22.19
C LEU A 75 -9.24 -23.41 -20.77
N TRP A 76 -8.26 -22.76 -20.18
CA TRP A 76 -8.46 -21.96 -18.97
C TRP A 76 -7.82 -20.59 -19.15
N ILE A 77 -8.56 -19.55 -18.79
CA ILE A 77 -8.11 -18.16 -18.87
C ILE A 77 -8.09 -17.59 -17.46
N TYR A 78 -6.91 -17.25 -16.96
CA TYR A 78 -6.73 -16.65 -15.64
C TYR A 78 -6.29 -15.20 -15.79
N PRO A 79 -7.11 -14.21 -15.39
CA PRO A 79 -6.69 -12.82 -15.38
C PRO A 79 -5.62 -12.59 -14.31
N VAL A 80 -4.57 -11.86 -14.67
CA VAL A 80 -3.43 -11.52 -13.80
C VAL A 80 -3.26 -10.01 -13.81
N HIS A 81 -3.27 -9.43 -12.61
CA HIS A 81 -3.02 -8.00 -12.40
C HIS A 81 -1.67 -7.84 -11.70
N GLY A 82 -0.70 -7.25 -12.41
CA GLY A 82 0.60 -6.90 -11.86
C GLY A 82 0.57 -5.48 -11.30
N ILE A 83 0.68 -5.35 -9.98
CA ILE A 83 0.75 -4.05 -9.29
C ILE A 83 2.22 -3.78 -8.95
N PRO A 84 2.86 -2.77 -9.57
CA PRO A 84 4.25 -2.46 -9.26
C PRO A 84 4.36 -1.85 -7.87
N GLU A 85 5.18 -2.48 -7.04
CA GLU A 85 5.57 -1.98 -5.72
C GLU A 85 7.02 -1.51 -5.77
N ALA A 86 7.28 -0.29 -5.31
CA ALA A 86 8.62 0.25 -5.24
C ALA A 86 9.48 -0.54 -4.26
N VAL A 87 10.52 -1.20 -4.78
CA VAL A 87 11.57 -1.79 -3.95
C VAL A 87 12.42 -0.67 -3.38
N GLN A 88 12.03 -0.17 -2.21
CA GLN A 88 12.78 0.88 -1.52
C GLN A 88 14.04 0.29 -0.91
N GLN A 89 15.15 0.35 -1.65
CA GLN A 89 16.45 -0.09 -1.16
C GLN A 89 16.89 0.77 0.03
N LYS A 90 16.79 0.21 1.25
CA LYS A 90 17.32 0.76 2.51
C LYS A 90 16.97 2.24 2.76
N LEU A 91 15.68 2.58 2.76
CA LEU A 91 15.30 3.83 3.42
C LEU A 91 15.35 3.61 4.93
N PHE A 92 16.12 4.46 5.61
CA PHE A 92 15.95 4.60 7.06
C PHE A 92 14.55 5.16 7.30
N PRO A 93 13.82 4.65 8.29
CA PRO A 93 12.49 5.16 8.58
C PRO A 93 12.57 6.65 8.89
N ALA A 94 11.60 7.43 8.40
CA ALA A 94 11.44 8.80 8.83
C ALA A 94 11.17 8.80 10.34
N VAL A 95 12.06 9.39 11.14
CA VAL A 95 11.93 9.37 12.60
C VAL A 95 11.26 10.65 13.08
N ILE A 96 10.11 10.50 13.72
CA ILE A 96 9.39 11.59 14.37
C ILE A 96 9.43 11.33 15.88
N CYS A 97 10.17 12.18 16.59
CA CYS A 97 10.38 12.02 18.02
C CYS A 97 10.02 13.27 18.82
N CYS A 98 9.46 13.05 20.00
CA CYS A 98 9.27 14.06 21.04
C CYS A 98 9.25 13.39 22.42
N GLN A 99 9.10 14.18 23.48
CA GLN A 99 8.78 13.64 24.80
C GLN A 99 7.27 13.34 24.89
N ALA A 100 6.89 12.42 25.77
CA ALA A 100 5.49 12.26 26.12
C ALA A 100 4.91 13.57 26.66
N ARG A 101 3.63 13.82 26.38
CA ARG A 101 2.85 15.05 26.69
C ARG A 101 3.26 16.29 25.89
N GLN A 102 4.22 16.17 24.99
CA GLN A 102 4.56 17.22 24.03
C GLN A 102 3.88 16.96 22.69
N ARG A 103 3.80 18.01 21.87
CA ARG A 103 3.34 17.94 20.48
C ARG A 103 4.44 18.42 19.56
N VAL A 104 4.72 17.64 18.52
CA VAL A 104 5.69 18.00 17.48
C VAL A 104 5.02 17.99 16.11
N GLU A 105 5.41 18.93 15.25
CA GLU A 105 5.07 18.93 13.83
C GLU A 105 6.36 18.76 13.02
N ARG A 106 6.35 17.84 12.04
CA ARG A 106 7.50 17.57 11.18
C ARG A 106 7.04 17.42 9.73
N ARG A 107 7.85 17.93 8.81
CA ARG A 107 7.70 17.66 7.38
C ARG A 107 8.38 16.33 7.05
N VAL A 108 7.67 15.46 6.34
CA VAL A 108 8.15 14.18 5.84
C VAL A 108 8.12 14.23 4.33
N GLU A 109 9.30 14.13 3.71
CA GLU A 109 9.47 14.16 2.26
C GLU A 109 9.54 12.75 1.70
N VAL A 110 8.79 12.52 0.63
CA VAL A 110 8.51 11.18 0.13
C VAL A 110 8.75 11.15 -1.39
N PRO A 111 9.95 10.73 -1.84
CA PRO A 111 10.30 10.71 -3.25
C PRO A 111 9.68 9.49 -3.96
N LEU A 112 8.85 9.74 -4.97
CA LEU A 112 8.21 8.75 -5.81
C LEU A 112 9.00 8.55 -7.09
N THR A 113 9.87 7.55 -7.10
CA THR A 113 10.66 7.17 -8.28
C THR A 113 9.83 6.33 -9.25
N GLY A 114 10.06 6.49 -10.57
CA GLY A 114 9.44 5.67 -11.61
C GLY A 114 8.02 6.08 -11.99
N VAL A 115 7.56 7.25 -11.53
CA VAL A 115 6.33 7.87 -12.03
C VAL A 115 6.62 8.41 -13.43
N VAL A 116 5.88 7.92 -14.43
CA VAL A 116 6.01 8.43 -15.81
C VAL A 116 4.86 9.41 -16.05
N PRO A 117 5.12 10.73 -16.17
CA PRO A 117 4.11 11.70 -16.57
C PRO A 117 3.46 11.28 -17.91
N GLY A 118 2.15 11.42 -17.99
CA GLY A 118 1.36 10.88 -19.12
C GLY A 118 1.87 11.33 -20.48
N ALA A 119 2.28 10.37 -21.32
CA ALA A 119 2.29 10.57 -22.76
C ALA A 119 0.86 10.90 -23.22
N ARG A 120 0.70 11.98 -23.97
CA ARG A 120 -0.57 12.49 -24.51
C ARG A 120 -1.43 11.36 -25.07
N ARG A 121 -2.53 11.01 -24.39
CA ARG A 121 -3.62 10.22 -24.95
C ARG A 121 -4.76 11.17 -25.28
N ASN A 122 -4.94 11.45 -26.57
CA ASN A 122 -6.18 11.99 -27.07
C ASN A 122 -7.21 10.85 -27.04
N SER A 123 -8.07 10.82 -26.02
CA SER A 123 -9.27 9.99 -26.05
C SER A 123 -10.43 10.75 -25.46
N ALA A 124 -11.45 10.92 -26.30
CA ALA A 124 -12.66 11.68 -26.05
C ALA A 124 -13.45 11.17 -24.83
N SER A 125 -14.12 12.11 -24.19
CA SER A 125 -15.05 12.02 -23.07
C SER A 125 -16.09 10.91 -23.16
N VAL A 126 -16.34 10.23 -22.03
CA VAL A 126 -17.68 9.73 -21.67
C VAL A 126 -17.90 10.01 -20.18
N ASP A 127 -18.83 10.91 -19.89
CA ASP A 127 -19.32 11.27 -18.55
C ASP A 127 -20.15 10.13 -17.95
N THR A 128 -19.96 9.84 -16.67
CA THR A 128 -21.02 9.26 -15.82
C THR A 128 -20.82 9.73 -14.37
N SER A 129 -21.87 10.32 -13.82
CA SER A 129 -21.92 11.08 -12.57
C SER A 129 -22.05 10.24 -11.29
N SER A 130 -21.20 10.52 -10.28
CA SER A 130 -21.42 10.66 -8.80
C SER A 130 -22.13 9.55 -7.98
N PRO A 131 -21.97 9.42 -6.62
CA PRO A 131 -21.50 10.46 -5.69
C PRO A 131 -20.57 10.10 -4.49
N ALA A 132 -19.91 11.18 -4.06
CA ALA A 132 -19.53 11.59 -2.69
C ALA A 132 -18.58 10.72 -1.83
N ASN A 133 -17.30 11.14 -1.76
CA ASN A 133 -16.62 11.38 -0.48
C ASN A 133 -15.48 12.39 -0.64
N ILE A 134 -15.39 13.25 0.39
CA ILE A 134 -14.56 14.45 0.63
C ILE A 134 -13.29 14.58 -0.25
N GLN A 135 -13.33 15.48 -1.23
CA GLN A 135 -12.16 15.98 -1.98
C GLN A 135 -11.76 17.34 -1.41
N ASP A 136 -10.52 17.47 -0.96
CA ASP A 136 -9.87 18.78 -0.86
C ASP A 136 -9.16 19.05 -2.18
N LYS A 137 -9.61 20.08 -2.91
CA LYS A 137 -9.26 20.34 -4.30
C LYS A 137 -8.58 21.70 -4.38
N ILE A 138 -7.26 21.72 -4.34
CA ILE A 138 -6.49 22.92 -4.67
C ILE A 138 -6.06 22.81 -6.13
N GLN A 139 -6.58 23.72 -6.96
CA GLN A 139 -6.23 23.85 -8.37
C GLN A 139 -4.98 24.71 -8.50
N ASP A 140 -3.90 24.12 -9.00
CA ASP A 140 -2.79 24.90 -9.52
C ASP A 140 -2.98 25.17 -11.02
N THR A 141 -2.77 26.42 -11.37
CA THR A 141 -2.84 26.94 -12.73
C THR A 141 -1.54 26.63 -13.44
N ASP A 142 -1.46 25.50 -14.15
CA ASP A 142 -0.59 25.39 -15.32
C ASP A 142 -1.06 24.29 -16.28
N GLY A 143 -1.02 24.60 -17.57
CA GLY A 143 -1.75 23.92 -18.63
C GLY A 143 -1.35 22.46 -18.89
N LEU A 144 -2.35 21.59 -18.87
CA LEU A 144 -2.48 20.33 -19.63
C LEU A 144 -1.30 19.34 -19.53
N SER A 145 -1.07 18.83 -18.31
CA SER A 145 -0.50 17.50 -18.11
C SER A 145 -1.53 16.70 -17.32
N THR A 146 -1.82 15.46 -17.72
CA THR A 146 -2.74 14.59 -16.97
C THR A 146 -2.24 14.47 -15.53
N THR A 147 -2.85 15.20 -14.61
CA THR A 147 -2.39 15.30 -13.23
C THR A 147 -2.56 13.91 -12.61
N VAL A 148 -1.46 13.19 -12.43
CA VAL A 148 -1.47 11.93 -11.68
C VAL A 148 -1.91 12.28 -10.26
N GLU A 149 -3.06 11.75 -9.86
CA GLU A 149 -3.58 11.86 -8.49
C GLU A 149 -2.98 10.75 -7.62
N PHE A 150 -2.79 11.05 -6.34
CA PHE A 150 -2.24 10.15 -5.35
C PHE A 150 -3.21 9.98 -4.19
N THR A 151 -3.40 8.75 -3.75
CA THR A 151 -4.02 8.42 -2.47
C THR A 151 -2.92 8.02 -1.49
N TYR A 152 -3.15 8.28 -0.20
CA TYR A 152 -2.21 7.91 0.84
C TYR A 152 -2.93 7.42 2.08
N GLU A 153 -2.30 6.49 2.78
CA GLU A 153 -2.79 5.96 4.05
C GLU A 153 -1.63 5.57 4.96
N LEU A 154 -1.84 5.67 6.27
CA LEU A 154 -0.89 5.15 7.25
C LEU A 154 -1.33 3.75 7.66
N GLN A 155 -0.54 2.74 7.27
CA GLN A 155 -0.75 1.34 7.62
C GLN A 155 0.04 0.97 8.88
N TYR A 156 -0.57 0.19 9.76
CA TYR A 156 0.03 -0.25 11.03
C TYR A 156 0.29 -1.76 10.99
N GLN A 157 1.35 -2.20 11.69
CA GLN A 157 1.72 -3.62 11.76
C GLN A 157 0.69 -4.46 12.51
N SER A 158 -0.06 -3.86 13.44
CA SER A 158 -1.09 -4.54 14.22
C SER A 158 -2.21 -3.60 14.66
N ASN A 159 -3.34 -4.17 15.08
CA ASN A 159 -4.48 -3.39 15.60
C ASN A 159 -4.14 -2.70 16.92
N GLU A 160 -3.25 -3.28 17.73
CA GLU A 160 -2.77 -2.69 18.97
C GLU A 160 -1.98 -1.40 18.67
N ILE A 161 -1.05 -1.45 17.72
CA ILE A 161 -0.27 -0.29 17.29
C ILE A 161 -1.19 0.78 16.68
N LYS A 162 -2.16 0.36 15.85
CA LYS A 162 -3.16 1.25 15.30
C LYS A 162 -3.92 2.00 16.40
N SER A 163 -4.47 1.28 17.38
CA SER A 163 -5.22 1.90 18.48
C SER A 163 -4.38 2.89 19.30
N GLN A 164 -3.07 2.67 19.38
CA GLN A 164 -2.14 3.56 20.06
C GLN A 164 -1.79 4.79 19.23
N LEU A 165 -1.56 4.67 17.92
CA LEU A 165 -1.07 5.77 17.08
C LEU A 165 -2.17 6.58 16.40
N GLU A 166 -3.30 5.98 16.06
CA GLU A 166 -4.35 6.59 15.21
C GLU A 166 -4.89 7.91 15.78
N SER A 167 -4.96 8.04 17.11
CA SER A 167 -5.39 9.29 17.76
C SER A 167 -4.25 10.26 18.10
N LEU A 168 -3.00 9.82 17.98
CA LEU A 168 -1.81 10.58 18.38
C LEU A 168 -1.06 11.16 17.18
N VAL A 169 -1.34 10.66 15.98
CA VAL A 169 -0.71 11.05 14.72
C VAL A 169 -1.76 11.60 13.79
N ASP A 170 -1.51 12.80 13.27
CA ASP A 170 -2.22 13.34 12.12
C ASP A 170 -1.21 13.58 10.99
N MET A 171 -1.59 13.26 9.76
CA MET A 171 -0.71 13.38 8.61
C MET A 171 -1.50 13.76 7.37
N HIS A 172 -1.09 14.85 6.73
CA HIS A 172 -1.73 15.35 5.52
C HIS A 172 -0.69 15.87 4.52
N LEU A 173 -1.00 15.75 3.24
CA LEU A 173 -0.18 16.28 2.16
C LEU A 173 -0.24 17.81 2.17
N VAL A 174 0.91 18.46 2.14
CA VAL A 174 1.01 19.94 2.10
C VAL A 174 1.49 20.43 0.76
N GLU A 175 2.46 19.73 0.17
CA GLU A 175 3.12 20.21 -1.04
C GLU A 175 3.52 19.04 -1.94
N ARG A 176 3.56 19.31 -3.24
CA ARG A 176 3.98 18.37 -4.27
C ARG A 176 5.00 19.06 -5.15
N GLU A 177 6.18 18.47 -5.24
CA GLU A 177 7.24 18.93 -6.11
C GLU A 177 7.44 17.91 -7.24
N HIS A 178 7.79 18.41 -8.43
CA HIS A 178 8.13 17.57 -9.57
C HIS A 178 9.45 18.02 -10.16
N ASP A 179 10.44 17.15 -10.07
CA ASP A 179 11.71 17.35 -10.74
C ASP A 179 11.59 16.82 -12.18
N THR A 180 11.54 17.74 -13.14
CA THR A 180 11.46 17.41 -14.56
C THR A 180 12.72 16.76 -15.13
N GLU A 181 13.88 16.93 -14.47
CA GLU A 181 15.16 16.36 -14.92
C GLU A 181 15.27 14.89 -14.52
N SER A 182 14.95 14.56 -13.26
CA SER A 182 14.98 13.18 -12.76
C SER A 182 13.68 12.41 -12.97
N GLY A 183 12.57 13.09 -13.25
CA GLY A 183 11.23 12.50 -13.33
C GLY A 183 10.69 12.03 -11.97
N ILE A 184 11.29 12.47 -10.87
CA ILE A 184 10.87 12.14 -9.51
C ILE A 184 9.81 13.14 -9.06
N ILE A 185 8.73 12.61 -8.48
CA ILE A 185 7.72 13.43 -7.81
C ILE A 185 7.97 13.29 -6.31
N THR A 186 8.15 14.41 -5.61
CA THR A 186 8.29 14.42 -4.15
C THR A 186 6.99 14.90 -3.52
N LEU A 187 6.43 14.08 -2.64
CA LEU A 187 5.29 14.48 -1.81
C LEU A 187 5.78 14.92 -0.43
N ILE A 188 5.35 16.09 0.01
CA ILE A 188 5.74 16.67 1.31
C ILE A 188 4.52 16.61 2.22
N PHE A 189 4.60 15.77 3.24
CA PHE A 189 3.56 15.62 4.26
C PHE A 189 3.91 16.45 5.48
N ASN A 190 2.92 17.09 6.08
CA ASN A 190 3.04 17.57 7.45
C ASN A 190 2.48 16.50 8.38
N THR A 191 3.29 16.09 9.35
CA THR A 191 2.95 15.07 10.33
C THR A 191 2.97 15.69 11.73
N VAL A 192 1.82 15.67 12.37
CA VAL A 192 1.63 16.04 13.77
C VAL A 192 1.73 14.79 14.62
N PHE A 193 2.53 14.82 15.68
CA PHE A 193 2.63 13.74 16.66
C PHE A 193 2.50 14.30 18.08
N ALA A 194 1.50 13.83 18.83
CA ALA A 194 1.14 14.33 20.16
C ALA A 194 0.91 13.17 21.17
N PRO A 195 1.96 12.41 21.55
CA PRO A 195 1.82 11.27 22.43
C PRO A 195 1.57 11.67 23.88
N SER A 196 0.71 10.92 24.60
CA SER A 196 0.47 11.13 26.03
C SER A 196 1.34 10.27 26.95
N LYS A 197 1.92 9.19 26.41
CA LYS A 197 2.75 8.22 27.12
C LYS A 197 4.02 7.92 26.31
N PRO A 198 5.13 7.52 26.96
CA PRO A 198 6.30 7.01 26.27
C PRO A 198 5.96 5.80 25.40
N MET A 199 6.44 5.78 24.16
CA MET A 199 6.12 4.74 23.19
C MET A 199 7.16 4.72 22.06
N ARG A 200 7.29 3.57 21.40
CA ARG A 200 8.11 3.43 20.18
C ARG A 200 7.40 2.49 19.23
N ASN A 201 6.76 3.06 18.22
CA ASN A 201 5.94 2.31 17.26
C ASN A 201 6.30 2.70 15.82
N GLU A 202 6.22 1.72 14.93
CA GLU A 202 6.44 1.90 13.50
C GLU A 202 5.12 1.81 12.73
N ALA A 203 4.98 2.64 11.72
CA ALA A 203 3.89 2.59 10.75
C ALA A 203 4.48 2.73 9.34
N THR A 204 3.70 2.37 8.33
CA THR A 204 4.10 2.47 6.92
C THR A 204 3.17 3.44 6.21
N LEU A 205 3.71 4.53 5.69
CA LEU A 205 3.00 5.41 4.78
C LEU A 205 2.92 4.72 3.42
N ILE A 206 1.71 4.34 3.02
CA ILE A 206 1.40 3.79 1.71
C ILE A 206 0.98 4.96 0.82
N VAL A 207 1.68 5.15 -0.29
CA VAL A 207 1.28 6.08 -1.35
C VAL A 207 0.92 5.25 -2.56
N GLN A 208 -0.27 5.47 -3.10
CA GLN A 208 -0.74 4.83 -4.32
C GLN A 208 -1.10 5.91 -5.35
N CYS A 209 -0.68 5.72 -6.59
CA CYS A 209 -1.09 6.59 -7.68
C CYS A 209 -2.30 6.01 -8.42
N THR A 210 -3.06 6.85 -9.11
CA THR A 210 -4.18 6.39 -9.97
C THR A 210 -3.76 5.45 -11.08
N THR A 211 -2.48 5.45 -11.48
CA THR A 211 -1.95 4.46 -12.44
C THR A 211 -1.66 3.11 -11.81
N GLY A 212 -1.88 2.95 -10.51
CA GLY A 212 -1.81 1.68 -9.78
C GLY A 212 -0.43 1.33 -9.21
N GLY A 213 0.59 2.17 -9.39
CA GLY A 213 1.86 2.01 -8.67
C GLY A 213 1.72 2.32 -7.18
N VAL A 214 2.45 1.55 -6.36
CA VAL A 214 2.43 1.63 -4.90
C VAL A 214 3.85 1.85 -4.36
N TRP A 215 3.98 2.79 -3.44
CA TRP A 215 5.20 3.07 -2.69
C TRP A 215 4.90 2.93 -1.19
N LYS A 216 5.85 2.35 -0.44
CA LYS A 216 5.68 2.06 0.99
C LYS A 216 6.85 2.62 1.78
N PHE A 217 6.62 3.65 2.59
CA PHE A 217 7.65 4.34 3.34
C PHE A 217 7.51 4.08 4.84
N PRO A 218 8.52 3.48 5.51
CA PRO A 218 8.46 3.27 6.94
C PRO A 218 8.63 4.60 7.71
N VAL A 219 7.81 4.80 8.72
CA VAL A 219 7.82 5.97 9.62
C VAL A 219 7.86 5.47 11.06
N LEU A 220 8.84 5.95 11.82
CA LEU A 220 9.07 5.57 13.20
C LEU A 220 8.68 6.71 14.15
N PHE A 221 7.73 6.44 15.04
CA PHE A 221 7.25 7.37 16.05
C PHE A 221 7.86 7.02 17.41
N ILE A 222 8.52 7.99 18.05
CA ILE A 222 9.19 7.81 19.34
C ILE A 222 8.74 8.89 20.32
N ALA A 223 8.06 8.48 21.39
CA ALA A 223 7.81 9.31 22.56
C ALA A 223 8.74 8.89 23.69
N MET A 224 9.64 9.77 24.10
CA MET A 224 10.52 9.57 25.26
C MET A 224 9.78 9.84 26.57
N GLU A 225 10.45 9.61 27.70
CA GLU A 225 9.93 10.00 29.01
C GLU A 225 9.53 11.48 29.03
N PRO A 226 8.41 11.84 29.69
CA PRO A 226 7.98 13.22 29.79
C PRO A 226 9.00 14.03 30.59
N GLU A 227 9.09 15.32 30.31
CA GLU A 227 9.77 16.25 31.19
C GLU A 227 9.16 16.22 32.60
N VAL A 228 10.02 16.41 33.61
CA VAL A 228 9.58 16.49 35.00
C VAL A 228 8.78 17.78 35.16
N ASP A 229 7.48 17.65 35.41
CA ASP A 229 6.56 18.80 35.51
C ASP A 229 7.02 19.78 36.61
N ASP A 230 7.36 19.25 37.80
CA ASP A 230 7.84 20.03 38.95
C ASP A 230 8.70 19.14 39.86
N VAL A 231 9.66 19.75 40.57
CA VAL A 231 10.48 19.08 41.58
C VAL A 231 9.93 19.39 42.97
N ILE A 232 9.47 18.36 43.67
CA ILE A 232 9.04 18.48 45.06
C ILE A 232 10.24 18.21 45.97
N ASN A 233 10.74 19.26 46.61
CA ASN A 233 11.79 19.14 47.63
C ASN A 233 11.15 18.90 49.00
N ILE A 234 11.47 17.78 49.64
CA ILE A 234 11.08 17.50 51.02
C ILE A 234 12.32 17.62 51.89
N GLU A 235 12.36 18.67 52.71
CA GLU A 235 13.48 18.92 53.61
C GLU A 235 13.34 18.07 54.89
N ALA A 236 14.45 17.46 55.33
CA ALA A 236 14.51 16.71 56.58
C ALA A 236 14.71 17.65 57.76
N VAL A 237 13.97 17.42 58.86
CA VAL A 237 14.07 18.23 60.09
C VAL A 237 15.28 17.82 60.95
N GLY A 238 15.91 16.67 60.66
CA GLY A 238 17.13 16.19 61.30
C GLY A 238 17.29 14.67 61.26
N LEU A 239 18.46 14.16 61.67
CA LEU A 239 18.72 12.72 61.81
C LEU A 239 17.76 12.09 62.82
N ASN A 240 17.13 10.96 62.44
CA ASN A 240 16.13 10.22 63.23
C ASN A 240 14.89 11.03 63.63
N LYS A 241 14.52 12.07 62.87
CA LYS A 241 13.25 12.79 63.03
C LYS A 241 12.39 12.63 61.80
N GLU A 242 11.11 12.37 62.00
CA GLU A 242 10.13 12.29 60.93
C GLU A 242 9.84 13.70 60.38
N SER A 243 9.83 13.83 59.05
CA SER A 243 9.34 15.01 58.33
C SER A 243 8.10 14.58 57.56
N LEU A 244 6.98 15.27 57.75
CA LEU A 244 5.69 14.91 57.19
C LEU A 244 5.19 16.09 56.35
N VAL A 245 4.90 15.83 55.07
CA VAL A 245 4.41 16.83 54.13
C VAL A 245 3.11 16.30 53.54
N ASP A 246 2.03 17.05 53.72
CA ASP A 246 0.72 16.72 53.18
C ASP A 246 0.49 17.43 51.84
N PHE A 247 0.17 16.64 50.81
CA PHE A 247 -0.18 17.17 49.50
C PHE A 247 -1.70 17.17 49.34
N LYS A 248 -2.27 18.37 49.12
CA LYS A 248 -3.68 18.51 48.78
C LYS A 248 -3.82 18.71 47.28
N LEU A 249 -4.21 17.65 46.58
CA LEU A 249 -4.51 17.71 45.16
C LEU A 249 -5.96 18.15 44.95
N THR A 250 -6.18 19.20 44.16
CA THR A 250 -7.51 19.63 43.74
C THR A 250 -7.60 19.63 42.22
N SER A 251 -8.46 18.78 41.67
CA SER A 251 -8.80 18.82 40.24
C SER A 251 -9.70 20.02 39.95
N GLN A 252 -9.30 20.90 39.05
CA GLN A 252 -10.21 21.87 38.44
C GLN A 252 -10.62 21.35 37.08
N THR A 253 -11.74 20.64 37.02
CA THR A 253 -12.40 20.34 35.75
C THR A 253 -12.96 21.65 35.20
N ARG A 254 -12.48 22.10 34.04
CA ARG A 254 -13.04 23.21 33.29
C ARG A 254 -13.77 22.70 32.06
#